data_AF-A0A350NL43-F1
#
_entry.id   AF-A0A350NL43-F1
#
_cell.length_a   1.000
_cell.length_b   1.000
_cell.length_c   1.000
_cell.angle_alpha   90.00
_cell.angle_beta   90.00
_cell.angle_gamma   90.00
#
_symmetry.space_group_name_H-M   'P 1'
#
loop_
_entity.id
_entity.type
_entity.pdbx_description
1 polymer ?
#
loop_
_entity_poly.entity_id
_entity_poly.type
_entity_poly.pdbx_seq_one_letter_code
_entity_poly.pdbx_strand_id
1 'polypeptide(L)'
;MKEGIDLNLQQRLRYSCGMIGSGVLMVYLYTLLHEGGHALVGILYGGKVNRFVLGLNAHVSISDAVYSQVGKALQNVAGLLLPLLFLIIALVVYQTKCKNALYHIFYGALWLSFSCSLLAWVIIPFMALFATPPMGDDITNLLMNTSLHPLAVSLAALLLIAGLALLAFKRGLLCKIAEIFRALFQTEFRKGKLVFLIKVIIGVALVFIVGLVGFRILAPEPVLETSFVMTVGLDTEDVKLQFEAKQSKPYSMDLTLDGQGILTDIQIYNEEGTRVYQTLAESFTHNGYGSLKLEKGQYEMVLTFLQEPQDMEAHFRIMGYDFTRDEIEALKKIYDPDTRATGYPIKFSATIK
;
A
#
# COMPACT_ATOMS: atom_id res chain seq x y z
N MET A 1 10.47 39.56 -29.48
CA MET A 1 11.57 38.76 -28.93
C MET A 1 11.73 39.16 -27.47
N LYS A 2 11.07 38.48 -26.52
CA LYS A 2 11.23 38.80 -25.08
C LYS A 2 12.57 38.24 -24.63
N GLU A 3 13.43 39.10 -24.12
CA GLU A 3 14.70 38.73 -23.49
C GLU A 3 14.46 37.57 -22.52
N GLY A 4 15.08 36.41 -22.80
CA GLY A 4 15.04 35.28 -21.90
C GLY A 4 15.82 35.62 -20.64
N ILE A 5 15.30 35.24 -19.48
CA ILE A 5 16.00 35.39 -18.20
C ILE A 5 17.26 34.52 -18.27
N ASP A 6 18.43 35.12 -18.46
CA ASP A 6 19.69 34.39 -18.42
C ASP A 6 20.11 34.20 -16.95
N LEU A 7 20.00 32.96 -16.48
CA LEU A 7 20.35 32.61 -15.11
C LEU A 7 21.84 32.35 -15.00
N ASN A 8 22.50 33.02 -14.04
CA ASN A 8 23.88 32.72 -13.71
C ASN A 8 24.01 31.33 -13.05
N LEU A 9 25.24 30.79 -12.98
CA LEU A 9 25.49 29.43 -12.46
C LEU A 9 24.95 29.26 -11.02
N GLN A 10 25.16 30.26 -10.16
CA GLN A 10 24.71 30.22 -8.77
C GLN A 10 23.17 30.14 -8.67
N GLN A 11 22.44 30.89 -9.50
CA GLN A 11 20.98 30.84 -9.57
C GLN A 11 20.49 29.50 -10.09
N ARG A 12 21.12 28.95 -11.13
CA ARG A 12 20.80 27.62 -11.65
C ARG A 12 20.98 26.55 -10.59
N LEU A 13 22.12 26.55 -9.89
CA LEU A 13 22.38 25.62 -8.78
C LEU A 13 21.34 25.78 -7.67
N ARG A 14 21.05 27.02 -7.24
CA ARG A 14 20.05 27.30 -6.20
C ARG A 14 18.66 26.79 -6.58
N TYR A 15 18.21 26.99 -7.82
CA TYR A 15 16.90 26.52 -8.28
C TYR A 15 16.86 25.01 -8.43
N SER A 16 17.94 24.39 -8.92
CA SER A 16 18.06 22.92 -8.96
C SER A 16 18.02 22.30 -7.56
N CYS A 17 18.78 22.82 -6.61
CA CYS A 17 18.69 22.41 -5.20
C CYS A 17 17.30 22.65 -4.63
N GLY A 18 16.65 23.77 -4.99
CA GLY A 18 15.28 24.08 -4.62
C GLY A 18 14.26 23.06 -5.14
N MET A 19 14.40 22.61 -6.39
CA MET A 19 13.54 21.57 -6.97
C MET A 19 13.74 20.23 -6.27
N ILE A 20 15.00 19.81 -6.07
CA ILE A 20 15.32 18.54 -5.39
C ILE A 20 14.83 18.58 -3.94
N GLY A 21 15.16 19.64 -3.20
CA GLY A 21 14.72 19.82 -1.82
C GLY A 21 13.20 19.87 -1.68
N SER A 22 12.51 20.55 -2.60
CA SER A 22 11.04 20.54 -2.64
C SER A 22 10.50 19.14 -2.92
N GLY A 23 11.10 18.39 -3.85
CA GLY A 23 10.70 17.01 -4.15
C GLY A 23 10.83 16.08 -2.95
N VAL A 24 11.97 16.11 -2.25
CA VAL A 24 12.18 15.32 -1.02
C VAL A 24 11.17 15.70 0.05
N LEU A 25 10.96 17.01 0.26
CA LEU A 25 9.97 17.50 1.22
C LEU A 25 8.54 17.07 0.84
N MET A 26 8.19 17.03 -0.45
CA MET A 26 6.87 16.58 -0.89
C MET A 26 6.62 15.11 -0.59
N VAL A 27 7.64 14.24 -0.57
CA VAL A 27 7.46 12.83 -0.16
C VAL A 27 6.96 12.76 1.28
N TYR A 28 7.60 13.47 2.20
CA TYR A 28 7.20 13.50 3.61
C TYR A 28 5.89 14.24 3.83
N LEU A 29 5.68 15.37 3.17
CA LEU A 29 4.43 16.14 3.32
C LEU A 29 3.22 15.39 2.76
N TYR A 30 3.36 14.78 1.58
CA TYR A 30 2.29 13.97 1.00
C TYR A 30 1.93 12.81 1.92
N THR A 31 2.92 12.01 2.34
CA THR A 31 2.70 10.83 3.18
C THR A 31 2.13 11.21 4.55
N LEU A 32 2.56 12.34 5.13
CA LEU A 32 1.97 12.88 6.34
C LEU A 32 0.48 13.22 6.18
N LEU A 33 0.11 13.85 5.08
CA LEU A 33 -1.29 14.19 4.83
C LEU A 33 -2.13 12.97 4.43
N HIS A 34 -1.55 12.03 3.69
CA HIS A 34 -2.21 10.81 3.26
C HIS A 34 -2.51 9.91 4.46
N GLU A 35 -1.49 9.48 5.21
CA GLU A 35 -1.67 8.69 6.43
C GLU A 35 -2.40 9.49 7.51
N GLY A 36 -2.20 10.81 7.56
CA GLY A 36 -2.91 11.70 8.47
C GLY A 36 -4.41 11.74 8.21
N GLY A 37 -4.84 11.61 6.95
CA GLY A 37 -6.25 11.46 6.58
C GLY A 37 -6.84 10.18 7.14
N HIS A 38 -6.15 9.06 6.93
CA HIS A 38 -6.52 7.75 7.48
C HIS A 38 -6.58 7.77 9.01
N ALA A 39 -5.58 8.36 9.65
CA ALA A 39 -5.52 8.53 11.11
C ALA A 39 -6.70 9.37 11.63
N LEU A 40 -7.01 10.48 10.95
CA LEU A 40 -8.09 11.38 11.34
C LEU A 40 -9.44 10.66 11.32
N VAL A 41 -9.75 9.94 10.24
CA VAL A 41 -11.00 9.18 10.14
C VAL A 41 -11.04 8.07 11.17
N GLY A 42 -9.94 7.33 11.38
CA GLY A 42 -9.87 6.32 12.43
C GLY A 42 -10.20 6.84 13.83
N ILE A 43 -9.66 8.00 14.20
CA ILE A 43 -9.94 8.66 15.49
C ILE A 43 -11.40 9.10 15.57
N LEU A 44 -11.97 9.64 14.50
CA LEU A 44 -13.39 10.05 14.45
C LEU A 44 -14.34 8.87 14.68
N TYR A 45 -13.95 7.64 14.30
CA TYR A 45 -14.70 6.41 14.54
C TYR A 45 -14.30 5.68 15.84
N GLY A 46 -13.67 6.40 16.78
CA GLY A 46 -13.33 5.89 18.12
C GLY A 46 -12.05 5.05 18.19
N GLY A 47 -11.31 4.95 17.09
CA GLY A 47 -10.07 4.19 17.03
C GLY A 47 -8.87 4.92 17.65
N LYS A 48 -7.82 4.15 17.94
CA LYS A 48 -6.53 4.66 18.43
C LYS A 48 -5.45 4.43 17.38
N VAL A 49 -4.64 5.46 17.14
CA VAL A 49 -3.48 5.36 16.26
C VAL A 49 -2.33 4.74 17.03
N ASN A 50 -1.98 3.50 16.67
CA ASN A 50 -0.93 2.74 17.34
C ASN A 50 0.44 3.00 16.74
N ARG A 51 0.48 3.23 15.42
CA ARG A 51 1.72 3.47 14.68
C ARG A 51 1.45 4.41 13.52
N PHE A 52 2.38 5.32 13.29
CA PHE A 52 2.31 6.30 12.21
C PHE A 52 3.71 6.42 11.59
N VAL A 53 3.87 5.96 10.35
CA VAL A 53 5.15 5.92 9.64
C VAL A 53 5.08 6.82 8.42
N LEU A 54 6.17 7.57 8.17
CA LEU A 54 6.30 8.51 7.06
C LEU A 54 7.38 8.06 6.06
N GLY A 55 7.34 8.61 4.85
CA GLY A 55 8.35 8.36 3.81
C GLY A 55 7.93 7.26 2.83
N LEU A 56 8.89 6.54 2.26
CA LEU A 56 8.64 5.59 1.15
C LEU A 56 7.86 4.33 1.56
N ASN A 57 7.75 4.05 2.87
CA ASN A 57 6.95 2.95 3.42
C ASN A 57 5.94 3.49 4.44
N ALA A 58 5.28 4.60 4.07
CA ALA A 58 4.28 5.23 4.91
C ALA A 58 3.10 4.29 5.13
N HIS A 59 2.65 4.23 6.39
CA HIS A 59 1.47 3.47 6.80
C HIS A 59 1.01 3.95 8.17
N VAL A 60 -0.28 3.84 8.42
CA VAL A 60 -0.89 4.01 9.73
C VAL A 60 -1.55 2.72 10.22
N SER A 61 -1.35 2.40 11.49
CA SER A 61 -2.02 1.27 12.17
C SER A 61 -3.03 1.83 13.16
N ILE A 62 -4.30 1.45 13.00
CA ILE A 62 -5.42 1.93 13.82
C ILE A 62 -6.09 0.71 14.49
N SER A 63 -6.24 0.71 15.81
CA SER A 63 -7.05 -0.29 16.53
C SER A 63 -8.38 0.29 17.00
N ASP A 64 -9.31 -0.60 17.36
CA ASP A 64 -10.55 -0.29 18.09
C ASP A 64 -11.55 0.60 17.35
N ALA A 65 -11.29 0.95 16.09
CA ALA A 65 -12.20 1.74 15.27
C ALA A 65 -13.41 0.91 14.81
N VAL A 66 -14.62 1.41 15.07
CA VAL A 66 -15.87 0.75 14.66
C VAL A 66 -16.45 1.49 13.47
N TYR A 67 -16.08 1.04 12.27
CA TYR A 67 -16.54 1.69 11.03
C TYR A 67 -17.92 1.18 10.58
N SER A 68 -18.83 2.12 10.30
CA SER A 68 -20.00 1.84 9.44
C SER A 68 -19.57 1.62 7.99
N GLN A 69 -20.48 1.19 7.10
CA GLN A 69 -20.15 1.06 5.67
C GLN A 69 -19.67 2.39 5.06
N VAL A 70 -20.33 3.50 5.43
CA VAL A 70 -19.91 4.85 5.05
C VAL A 70 -18.56 5.19 5.69
N GLY A 71 -18.32 4.80 6.94
CA GLY A 71 -17.05 4.96 7.62
C GLY A 71 -15.90 4.24 6.92
N LYS A 72 -16.11 3.01 6.43
CA LYS A 72 -15.10 2.26 5.66
C LYS A 72 -14.81 2.92 4.32
N ALA A 73 -15.83 3.39 3.62
CA ALA A 73 -15.64 4.13 2.37
C ALA A 73 -14.88 5.44 2.61
N LEU A 74 -15.24 6.17 3.68
CA LEU A 74 -14.56 7.41 4.06
C LEU A 74 -13.11 7.16 4.46
N GLN A 75 -12.85 6.10 5.23
CA GLN A 75 -11.49 5.67 5.59
C GLN A 75 -10.66 5.46 4.34
N ASN A 76 -11.13 4.65 3.39
CA ASN A 76 -10.39 4.34 2.17
C ASN A 76 -10.09 5.57 1.30
N VAL A 77 -10.95 6.60 1.29
CA VAL A 77 -10.71 7.83 0.52
C VAL A 77 -10.01 8.92 1.34
N ALA A 78 -9.83 8.73 2.65
CA ALA A 78 -9.30 9.78 3.53
C ALA A 78 -7.87 10.18 3.14
N GLY A 79 -7.04 9.20 2.77
CA GLY A 79 -5.70 9.41 2.25
C GLY A 79 -5.65 10.22 0.94
N LEU A 80 -6.75 10.29 0.20
CA LEU A 80 -6.90 11.20 -0.94
C LEU A 80 -7.41 12.58 -0.53
N LEU A 81 -8.46 12.63 0.30
CA LEU A 81 -9.21 13.85 0.58
C LEU A 81 -8.37 14.90 1.32
N LEU A 82 -7.56 14.48 2.31
CA LEU A 82 -6.79 15.43 3.11
C LEU A 82 -5.67 16.11 2.30
N PRO A 83 -4.83 15.39 1.53
CA PRO A 83 -3.90 16.03 0.59
C PRO A 83 -4.60 16.92 -0.43
N LEU A 84 -5.75 16.48 -0.98
CA LEU A 84 -6.50 17.26 -1.97
C LEU A 84 -6.98 18.59 -1.39
N LEU A 85 -7.58 18.57 -0.19
CA LEU A 85 -8.02 19.78 0.51
C LEU A 85 -6.85 20.73 0.76
N PHE A 86 -5.72 20.19 1.23
CA PHE A 86 -4.51 20.97 1.45
C PHE A 86 -4.02 21.64 0.16
N LEU A 87 -3.97 20.90 -0.97
CA LEU A 87 -3.58 21.44 -2.26
C LEU A 87 -4.51 22.56 -2.74
N ILE A 88 -5.82 22.38 -2.61
CA ILE A 88 -6.79 23.40 -3.00
C ILE A 88 -6.56 24.69 -2.21
N ILE A 89 -6.40 24.59 -0.89
CA ILE A 89 -6.10 25.74 -0.03
C ILE A 89 -4.78 26.40 -0.46
N ALA A 90 -3.72 25.61 -0.67
CA ALA A 90 -2.45 26.13 -1.13
C ALA A 90 -2.60 26.90 -2.45
N LEU A 91 -3.25 26.31 -3.46
CA LEU A 91 -3.46 26.98 -4.76
C LEU A 91 -4.31 28.24 -4.66
N VAL A 92 -5.28 28.30 -3.73
CA VAL A 92 -6.09 29.49 -3.48
C VAL A 92 -5.25 30.62 -2.88
N VAL A 93 -4.35 30.28 -1.94
CA VAL A 93 -3.46 31.23 -1.25
C VAL A 93 -2.25 31.62 -2.13
N TYR A 94 -1.96 30.86 -3.18
CA TYR A 94 -0.83 31.12 -4.07
C TYR A 94 -0.87 32.51 -4.71
N GLN A 95 0.28 33.21 -4.66
CA GLN A 95 0.45 34.55 -5.18
C GLN A 95 1.46 34.59 -6.32
N THR A 96 0.97 34.73 -7.55
CA THR A 96 1.79 34.81 -8.78
C THR A 96 2.76 36.00 -8.79
N LYS A 97 2.44 37.07 -8.05
CA LYS A 97 3.23 38.30 -7.98
C LYS A 97 4.44 38.17 -7.04
N CYS A 98 4.54 37.11 -6.25
CA CYS A 98 5.70 36.86 -5.41
C CYS A 98 6.98 36.80 -6.27
N LYS A 99 8.01 37.56 -5.89
CA LYS A 99 9.27 37.64 -6.66
C LYS A 99 10.18 36.41 -6.49
N ASN A 100 9.96 35.61 -5.45
CA ASN A 100 10.85 34.49 -5.12
C ASN A 100 10.58 33.28 -6.03
N ALA A 101 11.57 32.88 -6.84
CA ALA A 101 11.45 31.71 -7.70
C ALA A 101 11.32 30.38 -6.91
N LEU A 102 11.96 30.26 -5.74
CA LEU A 102 11.86 29.06 -4.90
C LEU A 102 10.44 28.86 -4.36
N TYR A 103 9.71 29.94 -4.10
CA TYR A 103 8.30 29.89 -3.74
C TYR A 103 7.48 29.25 -4.87
N HIS A 104 7.68 29.69 -6.11
CA HIS A 104 6.99 29.09 -7.26
C HIS A 104 7.37 27.63 -7.44
N ILE A 105 8.65 27.29 -7.34
CA ILE A 105 9.14 25.90 -7.43
C ILE A 105 8.48 25.02 -6.37
N PHE A 106 8.41 25.47 -5.12
CA PHE A 106 7.76 24.74 -4.03
C PHE A 106 6.28 24.46 -4.34
N TYR A 107 5.52 25.50 -4.75
CA TYR A 107 4.11 25.33 -5.13
C TYR A 107 3.92 24.45 -6.37
N GLY A 108 4.85 24.52 -7.33
CA GLY A 108 4.84 23.66 -8.51
C GLY A 108 5.10 22.20 -8.16
N ALA A 109 6.08 21.93 -7.28
CA ALA A 109 6.35 20.59 -6.76
C ALA A 109 5.14 20.07 -5.98
N LEU A 110 4.53 20.90 -5.12
CA LEU A 110 3.34 20.56 -4.35
C LEU A 110 2.14 20.21 -5.26
N TRP A 111 1.86 21.04 -6.25
CA TRP A 111 0.82 20.76 -7.24
C TRP A 111 1.10 19.47 -8.02
N LEU A 112 2.34 19.27 -8.47
CA LEU A 112 2.71 18.10 -9.26
C LEU A 112 2.59 16.81 -8.43
N SER A 113 3.17 16.78 -7.23
CA SER A 113 3.18 15.58 -6.39
C SER A 113 1.76 15.12 -6.04
N PHE A 114 0.88 16.03 -5.65
CA PHE A 114 -0.48 15.66 -5.22
C PHE A 114 -1.41 15.43 -6.42
N SER A 115 -1.17 16.07 -7.57
CA SER A 115 -1.93 15.76 -8.80
C SER A 115 -1.52 14.42 -9.40
N CYS A 116 -0.24 14.04 -9.30
CA CYS A 116 0.24 12.75 -9.78
C CYS A 116 -0.27 11.58 -8.94
N SER A 117 -0.49 11.75 -7.63
CA SER A 117 -1.06 10.68 -6.81
C SER A 117 -2.50 10.33 -7.20
N LEU A 118 -3.27 11.29 -7.71
CA LEU A 118 -4.60 11.05 -8.28
C LEU A 118 -4.58 10.15 -9.52
N LEU A 119 -3.42 9.94 -10.17
CA LEU A 119 -3.34 9.01 -11.31
C LEU A 119 -3.61 7.57 -10.89
N ALA A 120 -3.24 7.17 -9.66
CA ALA A 120 -3.59 5.83 -9.14
C ALA A 120 -5.11 5.63 -9.12
N TRP A 121 -5.85 6.68 -8.77
CA TRP A 121 -7.33 6.73 -8.73
C TRP A 121 -7.97 6.72 -10.13
N VAL A 122 -7.19 6.94 -11.19
CA VAL A 122 -7.63 6.76 -12.58
C VAL A 122 -7.26 5.36 -13.07
N ILE A 123 -6.00 4.98 -12.89
CA ILE A 123 -5.39 3.78 -13.49
C ILE A 123 -5.92 2.51 -12.82
N ILE A 124 -5.95 2.44 -11.48
CA ILE A 124 -6.34 1.21 -10.77
C ILE A 124 -7.79 0.81 -11.06
N PRO A 125 -8.80 1.70 -10.97
CA PRO A 125 -10.16 1.33 -11.34
C PRO A 125 -10.31 0.98 -12.82
N PHE A 126 -9.56 1.64 -13.71
CA PHE A 126 -9.57 1.29 -15.12
C PHE A 126 -9.00 -0.12 -15.37
N MET A 127 -7.89 -0.46 -14.71
CA MET A 127 -7.30 -1.81 -14.79
C MET A 127 -8.21 -2.87 -14.18
N ALA A 128 -8.99 -2.53 -13.15
CA ALA A 128 -9.93 -3.44 -12.49
C ALA A 128 -11.03 -3.99 -13.44
N LEU A 129 -11.21 -3.39 -14.62
CA LEU A 129 -12.11 -3.89 -15.66
C LEU A 129 -11.57 -5.12 -16.40
N PHE A 130 -10.25 -5.32 -16.36
CA PHE A 130 -9.54 -6.32 -17.16
C PHE A 130 -8.73 -7.30 -16.32
N ALA A 131 -8.42 -6.95 -15.08
CA ALA A 131 -7.61 -7.75 -14.18
C ALA A 131 -8.05 -7.54 -12.73
N THR A 132 -7.68 -8.47 -11.85
CA THR A 132 -7.85 -8.29 -10.40
C THR A 132 -6.96 -7.13 -9.93
N PRO A 133 -7.53 -6.09 -9.29
CA PRO A 133 -6.75 -4.96 -8.82
C PRO A 133 -5.82 -5.34 -7.67
N PRO A 134 -4.71 -4.61 -7.45
CA PRO A 134 -3.77 -4.88 -6.38
C PRO A 134 -4.47 -4.82 -5.01
N MET A 135 -4.35 -5.90 -4.25
CA MET A 135 -4.93 -5.99 -2.90
C MET A 135 -4.16 -5.09 -1.92
N GLY A 136 -4.88 -4.50 -0.96
CA GLY A 136 -4.31 -3.62 0.06
C GLY A 136 -4.21 -2.14 -0.33
N ASP A 137 -4.54 -1.77 -1.57
CA ASP A 137 -4.60 -0.37 -2.02
C ASP A 137 -5.94 0.29 -1.65
N ASP A 138 -5.89 1.56 -1.27
CA ASP A 138 -7.04 2.39 -0.86
C ASP A 138 -8.18 2.38 -1.87
N ILE A 139 -7.88 2.59 -3.17
CA ILE A 139 -8.92 2.68 -4.19
C ILE A 139 -9.49 1.29 -4.50
N THR A 140 -8.68 0.23 -4.41
CA THR A 140 -9.18 -1.15 -4.49
C THR A 140 -10.19 -1.43 -3.38
N ASN A 141 -9.84 -1.12 -2.14
CA ASN A 141 -10.70 -1.32 -0.98
C ASN A 141 -11.97 -0.47 -1.08
N LEU A 142 -11.89 0.75 -1.63
CA LEU A 142 -13.06 1.60 -1.87
C LEU A 142 -14.04 0.95 -2.85
N LEU A 143 -13.56 0.42 -3.97
CA LEU A 143 -14.39 -0.25 -4.97
C LEU A 143 -15.10 -1.47 -4.35
N MET A 144 -14.38 -2.26 -3.56
CA MET A 144 -14.94 -3.45 -2.89
C MET A 144 -16.01 -3.06 -1.85
N ASN A 145 -15.78 -2.02 -1.05
CA ASN A 145 -16.69 -1.62 0.03
C ASN A 145 -17.94 -0.88 -0.44
N THR A 146 -17.87 -0.19 -1.58
CA THR A 146 -18.95 0.67 -2.09
C THR A 146 -19.67 0.12 -3.30
N SER A 147 -19.09 -0.89 -3.96
CA SER A 147 -19.58 -1.44 -5.24
C SER A 147 -19.77 -0.36 -6.33
N LEU A 148 -19.03 0.75 -6.23
CA LEU A 148 -19.03 1.80 -7.25
C LEU A 148 -18.49 1.27 -8.57
N HIS A 149 -19.08 1.72 -9.68
CA HIS A 149 -18.60 1.35 -11.00
C HIS A 149 -17.17 1.91 -11.22
N PRO A 150 -16.17 1.08 -11.58
CA PRO A 150 -14.77 1.51 -11.68
C PRO A 150 -14.56 2.71 -12.62
N LEU A 151 -15.22 2.73 -13.78
CA LEU A 151 -15.17 3.86 -14.71
C LEU A 151 -15.68 5.18 -14.12
N ALA A 152 -16.69 5.14 -13.24
CA ALA A 152 -17.22 6.35 -12.62
C ALA A 152 -16.17 6.96 -11.68
N VAL A 153 -15.43 6.13 -10.95
CA VAL A 153 -14.35 6.58 -10.08
C VAL A 153 -13.18 7.14 -10.90
N SER A 154 -12.75 6.46 -11.97
CA SER A 154 -11.71 6.98 -12.88
C SER A 154 -12.11 8.32 -13.48
N LEU A 155 -13.37 8.48 -13.91
CA LEU A 155 -13.87 9.73 -14.48
C LEU A 155 -13.87 10.85 -13.43
N ALA A 156 -14.33 10.58 -12.21
CA ALA A 156 -14.29 11.54 -11.12
C ALA A 156 -12.86 12.00 -10.81
N ALA A 157 -11.90 11.08 -10.75
CA ALA A 157 -10.49 11.39 -10.55
C ALA A 157 -9.92 12.23 -11.70
N LEU A 158 -10.25 11.92 -12.96
CA LEU A 158 -9.86 12.73 -14.13
C LEU A 158 -10.41 14.16 -14.06
N LEU A 159 -11.68 14.32 -13.67
CA LEU A 159 -12.31 15.64 -13.50
C LEU A 159 -11.63 16.44 -12.37
N LEU A 160 -11.24 15.78 -11.28
CA LEU A 160 -10.47 16.41 -10.20
C LEU A 160 -9.09 16.88 -10.69
N ILE A 161 -8.35 16.03 -11.41
CA ILE A 161 -7.05 16.40 -12.01
C ILE A 161 -7.21 17.60 -12.95
N ALA A 162 -8.23 17.57 -13.83
CA ALA A 162 -8.51 18.67 -14.74
C ALA A 162 -8.86 19.96 -13.96
N GLY A 163 -9.68 19.87 -12.92
CA GLY A 163 -10.03 20.99 -12.04
C GLY A 163 -8.81 21.61 -11.36
N LEU A 164 -7.91 20.79 -10.82
CA LEU A 164 -6.65 21.23 -10.21
C LEU A 164 -5.72 21.89 -11.22
N ALA A 165 -5.59 21.32 -12.42
CA ALA A 165 -4.80 21.90 -13.50
C ALA A 165 -5.36 23.27 -13.94
N LEU A 166 -6.69 23.37 -14.09
CA LEU A 166 -7.37 24.62 -14.40
C LEU A 166 -7.18 25.67 -13.30
N LEU A 167 -7.27 25.27 -12.03
CA LEU A 167 -7.04 26.16 -10.89
C LEU A 167 -5.60 26.68 -10.87
N ALA A 168 -4.61 25.79 -11.01
CA ALA A 168 -3.20 26.15 -11.09
C ALA A 168 -2.89 27.07 -12.28
N PHE A 169 -3.53 26.81 -13.44
CA PHE A 169 -3.43 27.66 -14.62
C PHE A 169 -4.04 29.05 -14.38
N LYS A 170 -5.27 29.13 -13.87
CA LYS A 170 -5.94 30.41 -13.56
C LYS A 170 -5.17 31.24 -12.53
N ARG A 171 -4.52 30.56 -11.57
CA ARG A 171 -3.63 31.18 -10.59
C ARG A 171 -2.26 31.56 -11.15
N GLY A 172 -1.96 31.23 -12.41
CA GLY A 172 -0.71 31.58 -13.10
C GLY A 172 0.50 30.75 -12.68
N LEU A 173 0.32 29.72 -11.84
CA LEU A 173 1.39 28.86 -11.35
C LEU A 173 2.08 28.14 -12.51
N LEU A 174 1.31 27.52 -13.41
CA LEU A 174 1.85 26.77 -14.55
C LEU A 174 2.68 27.66 -15.49
N CYS A 175 2.22 28.90 -15.73
CA CYS A 175 2.97 29.87 -16.52
C CYS A 175 4.29 30.23 -15.85
N LYS A 176 4.29 30.47 -14.52
CA LYS A 176 5.52 30.78 -13.77
C LYS A 176 6.51 29.62 -13.73
N ILE A 177 6.03 28.39 -13.54
CA ILE A 177 6.86 27.19 -13.62
C ILE A 177 7.45 27.03 -15.01
N ALA A 178 6.65 27.23 -16.07
CA ALA A 178 7.14 27.17 -17.43
C ALA A 178 8.21 28.23 -17.74
N GLU A 179 8.07 29.46 -17.22
CA GLU A 179 9.09 30.51 -17.32
C GLU A 179 10.40 30.09 -16.64
N ILE A 180 10.33 29.60 -15.39
CA ILE A 180 11.51 29.15 -14.62
C ILE A 180 12.19 27.96 -15.31
N PHE A 181 11.41 26.98 -15.76
CA PHE A 181 11.92 25.79 -16.43
C PHE A 181 12.60 26.14 -17.76
N ARG A 182 11.99 27.02 -18.56
CA ARG A 182 12.61 27.52 -19.79
C ARG A 182 13.94 28.23 -19.53
N ALA A 183 14.04 29.03 -18.47
CA ALA A 183 15.27 29.72 -18.10
C ALA A 183 16.37 28.74 -17.65
N LEU A 184 16.02 27.73 -16.85
CA LEU A 184 16.96 26.69 -16.39
C LEU A 184 17.56 25.88 -17.54
N PHE A 185 16.73 25.51 -18.52
CA PHE A 185 17.13 24.64 -19.61
C PHE A 185 17.35 25.37 -20.94
N GLN A 186 17.43 26.70 -20.94
CA GLN A 186 17.54 27.51 -22.16
C GLN A 186 18.72 27.09 -23.05
N THR A 187 19.86 26.76 -22.44
CA THR A 187 21.07 26.29 -23.12
C THR A 187 20.88 24.92 -23.76
N GLU A 188 20.09 24.03 -23.16
CA GLU A 188 19.79 22.71 -23.73
C GLU A 188 18.69 22.78 -24.79
N PHE A 189 17.68 23.65 -24.62
CA PHE A 189 16.68 23.93 -25.67
C PHE A 189 17.31 24.47 -26.95
N ARG A 190 18.38 25.28 -26.84
CA ARG A 190 19.17 25.75 -27.99
C ARG A 190 19.89 24.64 -28.75
N LYS A 191 20.26 23.54 -28.09
CA LYS A 191 20.91 22.38 -28.72
C LYS A 191 19.93 21.47 -29.47
N GLY A 192 18.62 21.70 -29.33
CA GLY A 192 17.55 20.98 -30.03
C GLY A 192 16.57 20.31 -29.07
N LYS A 193 15.26 20.50 -29.32
CA LYS A 193 14.17 19.96 -28.47
C LYS A 193 14.23 18.44 -28.30
N LEU A 194 14.63 17.71 -29.35
CA LEU A 194 14.72 16.25 -29.33
C LEU A 194 15.84 15.76 -28.39
N VAL A 195 17.01 16.38 -28.43
CA VAL A 195 18.16 16.04 -27.57
C VAL A 195 17.83 16.32 -26.10
N PHE A 196 17.13 17.42 -25.83
CA PHE A 196 16.63 17.74 -24.50
C PHE A 196 15.64 16.68 -23.99
N LEU A 197 14.66 16.28 -24.81
CA LEU A 197 13.67 15.28 -24.44
C LEU A 197 14.32 13.94 -24.11
N ILE A 198 15.28 13.49 -24.93
CA ILE A 198 16.03 12.25 -24.70
C ILE A 198 16.77 12.30 -23.36
N LYS A 199 17.46 13.41 -23.05
CA LYS A 199 18.18 13.56 -21.78
C LYS A 199 17.25 13.55 -20.57
N VAL A 200 16.07 14.19 -20.67
CA VAL A 200 15.06 14.16 -19.60
C VAL A 200 14.55 12.74 -19.40
N ILE A 201 14.20 12.03 -20.47
CA ILE A 201 13.74 10.64 -20.41
C ILE A 201 14.80 9.75 -19.77
N ILE A 202 16.06 9.85 -20.20
CA ILE A 202 17.18 9.10 -19.61
C ILE A 202 17.36 9.45 -18.13
N GLY A 203 17.30 10.74 -17.78
CA GLY A 203 17.42 11.18 -16.39
C GLY A 203 16.30 10.65 -15.50
N VAL A 204 15.05 10.70 -15.97
CA VAL A 204 13.89 10.16 -15.25
C VAL A 204 13.99 8.64 -15.14
N ALA A 205 14.37 7.94 -16.22
CA ALA A 205 14.59 6.50 -16.20
C ALA A 205 15.70 6.10 -15.22
N LEU A 206 16.80 6.87 -15.16
CA LEU A 206 17.89 6.64 -14.23
C LEU A 206 17.44 6.82 -12.77
N VAL A 207 16.70 7.90 -12.46
CA VAL A 207 16.12 8.11 -11.13
C VAL A 207 15.15 6.99 -10.77
N PHE A 208 14.32 6.55 -11.71
CA PHE A 208 13.40 5.43 -11.51
C PHE A 208 14.14 4.12 -11.24
N ILE A 209 15.18 3.80 -12.02
CA ILE A 209 16.03 2.62 -11.82
C ILE A 209 16.72 2.68 -10.45
N VAL A 210 17.33 3.82 -10.09
CA VAL A 210 17.97 4.00 -8.77
C VAL A 210 16.94 3.87 -7.65
N GLY A 211 15.74 4.41 -7.82
CA GLY A 211 14.64 4.24 -6.87
C GLY A 211 14.20 2.78 -6.73
N LEU A 212 14.11 2.05 -7.84
CA LEU A 212 13.67 0.64 -7.88
C LEU A 212 14.74 -0.30 -7.30
N VAL A 213 16.02 -0.05 -7.60
CA VAL A 213 17.17 -0.75 -7.01
C VAL A 213 17.29 -0.42 -5.52
N GLY A 214 17.17 0.86 -5.15
CA GLY A 214 17.15 1.28 -3.75
C GLY A 214 16.02 0.64 -2.97
N PHE A 215 14.82 0.60 -3.55
CA PHE A 215 13.67 -0.10 -2.98
C PHE A 215 13.94 -1.60 -2.84
N ARG A 216 14.53 -2.27 -3.83
CA ARG A 216 14.89 -3.69 -3.75
C ARG A 216 15.94 -3.98 -2.67
N ILE A 217 16.93 -3.10 -2.48
CA ILE A 217 17.97 -3.24 -1.46
C ILE A 217 17.42 -2.95 -0.06
N LEU A 218 16.49 -1.99 0.06
CA LEU A 218 15.86 -1.61 1.33
C LEU A 218 14.63 -2.47 1.67
N ALA A 219 14.07 -3.18 0.70
CA ALA A 219 12.97 -4.12 0.93
C ALA A 219 13.49 -5.22 1.85
N PRO A 220 12.82 -5.45 2.99
CA PRO A 220 13.24 -6.52 3.90
C PRO A 220 13.16 -7.86 3.17
N GLU A 221 14.27 -8.61 3.19
CA GLU A 221 14.27 -10.00 2.72
C GLU A 221 13.24 -10.79 3.54
N PRO A 222 12.36 -11.55 2.87
CA PRO A 222 11.44 -12.41 3.60
C PRO A 222 12.24 -13.47 4.35
N VAL A 223 11.87 -13.70 5.61
CA VAL A 223 12.40 -14.81 6.41
C VAL A 223 11.72 -16.13 6.06
N LEU A 224 10.49 -16.06 5.55
CA LEU A 224 9.74 -17.20 5.02
C LEU A 224 9.00 -16.75 3.75
N GLU A 225 9.13 -17.49 2.66
CA GLU A 225 8.35 -17.32 1.44
C GLU A 225 8.03 -18.70 0.87
N THR A 226 6.74 -19.05 0.83
CA THR A 226 6.28 -20.34 0.30
C THR A 226 4.95 -20.19 -0.43
N SER A 227 4.74 -21.06 -1.41
CA SER A 227 3.47 -21.22 -2.10
C SER A 227 3.38 -22.63 -2.65
N PHE A 228 2.30 -23.34 -2.33
CA PHE A 228 2.05 -24.66 -2.88
C PHE A 228 0.56 -24.93 -3.08
N VAL A 229 0.30 -25.92 -3.91
CA VAL A 229 -1.03 -26.52 -4.11
C VAL A 229 -0.88 -28.00 -3.82
N MET A 230 -1.75 -28.54 -2.98
CA MET A 230 -1.76 -29.97 -2.67
C MET A 230 -3.19 -30.48 -2.49
N THR A 231 -3.33 -31.80 -2.54
CA THR A 231 -4.57 -32.49 -2.22
C THR A 231 -4.38 -33.22 -0.90
N VAL A 232 -5.20 -32.87 0.09
CA VAL A 232 -5.17 -33.48 1.43
C VAL A 232 -6.12 -34.67 1.48
N GLY A 233 -5.57 -35.86 1.71
CA GLY A 233 -6.30 -37.10 1.97
C GLY A 233 -6.08 -37.62 3.40
N LEU A 234 -6.70 -38.77 3.73
CA LEU A 234 -6.74 -39.36 5.09
C LEU A 234 -5.37 -39.66 5.74
N ASP A 235 -4.32 -39.79 4.93
CA ASP A 235 -2.95 -40.09 5.40
C ASP A 235 -1.99 -38.90 5.21
N THR A 236 -2.53 -37.70 4.95
CA THR A 236 -1.68 -36.51 4.73
C THR A 236 -1.10 -36.03 6.06
N GLU A 237 0.23 -36.05 6.16
CA GLU A 237 0.94 -35.50 7.31
C GLU A 237 0.90 -33.97 7.34
N ASP A 238 1.12 -33.42 8.54
CA ASP A 238 1.22 -31.98 8.76
C ASP A 238 2.39 -31.37 7.96
N VAL A 239 2.15 -30.21 7.37
CA VAL A 239 3.20 -29.48 6.66
C VAL A 239 3.99 -28.63 7.65
N LYS A 240 5.30 -28.87 7.73
CA LYS A 240 6.22 -28.14 8.61
C LYS A 240 7.19 -27.31 7.79
N LEU A 241 7.25 -26.02 8.07
CA LEU A 241 8.06 -25.03 7.36
C LEU A 241 8.98 -24.33 8.36
N GLN A 242 10.27 -24.60 8.26
CA GLN A 242 11.27 -23.98 9.12
C GLN A 242 11.76 -22.66 8.53
N PHE A 243 11.96 -21.66 9.39
CA PHE A 243 12.51 -20.37 9.00
C PHE A 243 13.27 -19.69 10.14
N GLU A 244 14.22 -18.81 9.80
CA GLU A 244 15.06 -18.10 10.76
C GLU A 244 14.74 -16.61 10.79
N ALA A 245 14.39 -16.10 11.98
CA ALA A 245 14.35 -14.66 12.23
C ALA A 245 15.78 -14.17 12.55
N LYS A 246 16.43 -13.50 11.59
CA LYS A 246 17.80 -12.98 11.77
C LYS A 246 17.90 -11.85 12.80
N GLN A 247 16.80 -11.16 13.10
CA GLN A 247 16.74 -9.99 14.00
C GLN A 247 15.48 -10.01 14.85
N SER A 248 15.60 -9.58 16.11
CA SER A 248 14.43 -9.37 16.98
C SER A 248 13.69 -8.10 16.57
N LYS A 249 12.60 -8.24 15.82
CA LYS A 249 11.76 -7.12 15.35
C LYS A 249 10.32 -7.59 15.07
N PRO A 250 9.35 -6.68 14.95
CA PRO A 250 8.05 -6.99 14.37
C PRO A 250 8.21 -7.34 12.88
N TYR A 251 7.63 -8.45 12.45
CA TYR A 251 7.55 -8.88 11.05
C TYR A 251 6.12 -8.65 10.50
N SER A 252 6.06 -8.33 9.22
CA SER A 252 4.82 -8.36 8.43
C SER A 252 4.57 -9.79 7.98
N MET A 253 3.31 -10.23 8.00
CA MET A 253 2.95 -11.58 7.59
C MET A 253 1.75 -11.53 6.66
N ASP A 254 1.95 -12.06 5.45
CA ASP A 254 0.92 -12.25 4.45
C ASP A 254 0.63 -13.75 4.37
N LEU A 255 -0.60 -14.16 4.66
CA LEU A 255 -1.05 -15.57 4.63
C LEU A 255 -2.29 -15.70 3.76
N THR A 256 -2.26 -16.63 2.82
CA THR A 256 -3.44 -17.00 2.02
C THR A 256 -3.65 -18.49 2.12
N LEU A 257 -4.85 -18.89 2.53
CA LEU A 257 -5.32 -20.25 2.51
C LEU A 257 -6.62 -20.29 1.71
N ASP A 258 -6.67 -21.16 0.73
CA ASP A 258 -7.88 -21.49 -0.02
C ASP A 258 -8.03 -23.01 0.05
N GLY A 259 -8.70 -23.46 1.11
CA GLY A 259 -9.16 -24.83 1.28
C GLY A 259 -10.63 -24.92 0.90
N GLN A 260 -11.02 -26.03 0.26
CA GLN A 260 -12.42 -26.35 -0.02
C GLN A 260 -12.82 -27.57 0.80
N GLY A 261 -13.69 -27.36 1.79
CA GLY A 261 -14.31 -28.44 2.55
C GLY A 261 -13.46 -29.04 3.68
N ILE A 262 -12.39 -28.36 4.11
CA ILE A 262 -11.53 -28.82 5.22
C ILE A 262 -11.05 -27.64 6.07
N LEU A 263 -11.03 -27.82 7.38
CA LEU A 263 -10.40 -26.87 8.30
C LEU A 263 -8.90 -27.14 8.42
N THR A 264 -8.12 -26.06 8.28
CA THR A 264 -6.67 -26.07 8.48
C THR A 264 -6.33 -25.20 9.68
N ASP A 265 -5.61 -25.79 10.63
CA ASP A 265 -5.04 -25.10 11.77
C ASP A 265 -3.59 -24.72 11.45
N ILE A 266 -3.24 -23.45 11.58
CA ILE A 266 -1.90 -22.93 11.26
C ILE A 266 -1.30 -22.33 12.53
N GLN A 267 -0.16 -22.85 12.96
CA GLN A 267 0.57 -22.32 14.11
C GLN A 267 2.02 -22.00 13.75
N ILE A 268 2.63 -21.13 14.55
CA ILE A 268 4.06 -20.87 14.50
C ILE A 268 4.63 -21.09 15.90
N TYR A 269 5.69 -21.87 16.00
CA TYR A 269 6.42 -22.17 17.23
C TYR A 269 7.83 -21.60 17.17
N ASN A 270 8.36 -21.15 18.31
CA ASN A 270 9.77 -20.82 18.47
C ASN A 270 10.61 -22.07 18.78
N GLU A 271 11.93 -21.92 18.90
CA GLU A 271 12.86 -23.01 19.27
C GLU A 271 12.51 -23.73 20.57
N GLU A 272 11.88 -23.03 21.52
CA GLU A 272 11.48 -23.59 22.82
C GLU A 272 10.16 -24.38 22.75
N GLY A 273 9.52 -24.43 21.57
CA GLY A 273 8.20 -25.04 21.37
C GLY A 273 7.04 -24.15 21.87
N THR A 274 7.31 -22.89 22.20
CA THR A 274 6.28 -21.93 22.57
C THR A 274 5.58 -21.42 21.31
N ARG A 275 4.26 -21.50 21.30
CA ARG A 275 3.42 -21.01 20.19
C ARG A 275 3.35 -19.47 20.20
N VAL A 276 3.75 -18.85 19.11
CA VAL A 276 3.77 -17.38 18.94
C VAL A 276 2.67 -16.86 18.00
N TYR A 277 2.05 -17.75 17.24
CA TYR A 277 0.92 -17.44 16.36
C TYR A 277 0.02 -18.66 16.20
N GLN A 278 -1.27 -18.40 16.00
CA GLN A 278 -2.29 -19.44 15.82
C GLN A 278 -3.48 -18.86 15.02
N THR A 279 -3.96 -19.61 14.03
CA THR A 279 -5.20 -19.32 13.31
C THR A 279 -5.83 -20.62 12.80
N LEU A 280 -7.15 -20.66 12.74
CA LEU A 280 -7.93 -21.78 12.23
C LEU A 280 -8.91 -21.28 11.17
N ALA A 281 -8.90 -21.87 9.98
CA ALA A 281 -9.82 -21.49 8.90
C ALA A 281 -9.91 -22.57 7.82
N GLU A 282 -11.01 -22.56 7.07
CA GLU A 282 -11.14 -23.29 5.81
C GLU A 282 -10.45 -22.51 4.68
N SER A 283 -10.80 -21.23 4.56
CA SER A 283 -10.17 -20.29 3.64
C SER A 283 -10.07 -18.92 4.29
N PHE A 284 -8.96 -18.22 4.02
CA PHE A 284 -8.77 -16.84 4.43
C PHE A 284 -7.67 -16.16 3.62
N THR A 285 -7.72 -14.84 3.60
CA THR A 285 -6.61 -14.00 3.16
C THR A 285 -6.31 -13.00 4.26
N HIS A 286 -5.13 -13.11 4.86
CA HIS A 286 -4.60 -12.19 5.85
C HIS A 286 -3.47 -11.38 5.21
N ASN A 287 -3.75 -10.10 4.96
CA ASN A 287 -2.76 -9.14 4.46
C ASN A 287 -2.47 -8.15 5.61
N GLY A 288 -1.45 -8.44 6.40
CA GLY A 288 -1.22 -7.76 7.68
C GLY A 288 0.16 -7.12 7.78
N TYR A 289 0.20 -5.79 7.74
CA TYR A 289 1.33 -5.01 8.27
C TYR A 289 1.29 -5.03 9.81
N GLY A 290 2.06 -5.94 10.41
CA GLY A 290 2.18 -6.13 11.87
C GLY A 290 1.11 -7.08 12.42
N SER A 291 1.45 -8.07 13.26
CA SER A 291 2.35 -7.94 14.40
C SER A 291 2.92 -9.31 14.84
N LEU A 292 3.50 -10.07 13.93
CA LEU A 292 4.28 -11.23 14.33
C LEU A 292 5.60 -10.75 14.95
N LYS A 293 5.63 -10.59 16.27
CA LYS A 293 6.86 -10.23 17.01
C LYS A 293 7.71 -11.48 17.13
N LEU A 294 8.80 -11.52 16.38
CA LEU A 294 9.76 -12.60 16.44
C LEU A 294 11.02 -12.08 17.12
N GLU A 295 11.50 -12.81 18.11
CA GLU A 295 12.87 -12.70 18.58
C GLU A 295 13.81 -13.40 17.60
N LYS A 296 15.09 -13.03 17.63
CA LYS A 296 16.10 -13.70 16.82
C LYS A 296 16.18 -15.19 17.19
N GLY A 297 15.98 -16.07 16.22
CA GLY A 297 16.00 -17.52 16.42
C GLY A 297 15.31 -18.28 15.28
N GLN A 298 15.27 -19.60 15.40
CA GLN A 298 14.55 -20.50 14.50
C GLN A 298 13.07 -20.60 14.89
N TYR A 299 12.24 -20.79 13.88
CA TYR A 299 10.81 -20.97 14.01
C TYR A 299 10.33 -22.08 13.09
N GLU A 300 9.23 -22.70 13.47
CA GLU A 300 8.54 -23.70 12.66
C GLU A 300 7.07 -23.28 12.50
N MET A 301 6.65 -23.08 11.26
CA MET A 301 5.24 -22.96 10.90
C MET A 301 4.68 -24.35 10.61
N VAL A 302 3.60 -24.71 11.28
CA VAL A 302 2.94 -26.00 11.14
C VAL A 302 1.53 -25.78 10.62
N LEU A 303 1.18 -26.48 9.54
CA LEU A 303 -0.17 -26.57 9.02
C LEU A 303 -0.70 -27.97 9.34
N THR A 304 -1.70 -28.02 10.20
CA THR A 304 -2.40 -29.26 10.58
C THR A 304 -3.76 -29.28 9.90
N PHE A 305 -4.02 -30.33 9.15
CA PHE A 305 -5.29 -30.50 8.43
C PHE A 305 -6.24 -31.35 9.28
N LEU A 306 -7.37 -30.77 9.69
CA LEU A 306 -8.37 -31.50 10.46
C LEU A 306 -9.19 -32.34 9.51
N GLN A 307 -8.76 -33.57 9.25
CA GLN A 307 -9.37 -34.43 8.22
C GLN A 307 -10.66 -35.10 8.70
N GLU A 308 -10.74 -35.40 10.00
CA GLU A 308 -11.88 -36.06 10.61
C GLU A 308 -12.67 -35.11 11.52
N PRO A 309 -13.97 -34.88 11.24
CA PRO A 309 -14.80 -34.01 12.07
C PRO A 309 -14.93 -34.46 13.54
N GLN A 310 -14.67 -35.74 13.81
CA GLN A 310 -14.75 -36.33 15.15
C GLN A 310 -13.55 -35.91 16.02
N ASP A 311 -12.40 -35.65 15.39
CA ASP A 311 -11.16 -35.30 16.09
C ASP A 311 -11.08 -33.81 16.43
N MET A 312 -11.95 -32.98 15.84
CA MET A 312 -11.95 -31.53 16.05
C MET A 312 -12.11 -31.14 17.52
N GLU A 313 -13.02 -31.78 18.25
CA GLU A 313 -13.24 -31.45 19.67
C GLU A 313 -12.02 -31.77 20.54
N ALA A 314 -11.34 -32.87 20.25
CA ALA A 314 -10.12 -33.25 20.95
C ALA A 314 -8.98 -32.28 20.59
N HIS A 315 -8.83 -31.98 19.29
CA HIS A 315 -7.84 -31.03 18.78
C HIS A 315 -8.01 -29.64 19.38
N PHE A 316 -9.24 -29.12 19.41
CA PHE A 316 -9.54 -27.80 19.96
C PHE A 316 -9.20 -27.69 21.44
N ARG A 317 -9.44 -28.75 22.22
CA ARG A 317 -9.03 -28.79 23.64
C ARG A 317 -7.51 -28.81 23.80
N ILE A 318 -6.80 -29.62 23.00
CA ILE A 318 -5.34 -29.70 23.04
C ILE A 318 -4.72 -28.35 22.64
N MET A 319 -5.28 -27.72 21.60
CA MET A 319 -4.79 -26.46 21.07
C MET A 319 -5.26 -25.23 21.86
N GLY A 320 -6.17 -25.38 22.82
CA GLY A 320 -6.67 -24.30 23.68
C GLY A 320 -7.68 -23.37 23.00
N TYR A 321 -8.40 -23.85 21.99
CA TYR A 321 -9.52 -23.12 21.39
C TYR A 321 -10.77 -23.20 22.29
N ASP A 322 -11.44 -22.07 22.51
CA ASP A 322 -12.64 -21.95 23.35
C ASP A 322 -13.90 -21.81 22.49
N PHE A 323 -14.19 -22.85 21.68
CA PHE A 323 -15.41 -22.89 20.88
C PHE A 323 -16.57 -23.51 21.66
N THR A 324 -17.73 -22.89 21.53
CA THR A 324 -19.00 -23.45 22.00
C THR A 324 -19.40 -24.68 21.17
N ARG A 325 -20.28 -25.53 21.71
CA ARG A 325 -20.78 -26.70 20.98
C ARG A 325 -21.45 -26.32 19.67
N ASP A 326 -22.21 -25.23 19.66
CA ASP A 326 -22.92 -24.77 18.46
C ASP A 326 -21.95 -24.29 17.37
N GLU A 327 -20.83 -23.66 17.75
CA GLU A 327 -19.76 -23.26 16.81
C GLU A 327 -19.05 -24.49 16.23
N ILE A 328 -18.76 -25.50 17.07
CA ILE A 328 -18.15 -26.74 16.61
C ILE A 328 -19.08 -27.47 15.62
N GLU A 329 -20.39 -27.53 15.91
CA GLU A 329 -21.37 -28.12 14.99
C GLU A 329 -21.51 -27.31 13.69
N ALA A 330 -21.35 -25.99 13.73
CA ALA A 330 -21.30 -25.16 12.52
C ALA A 330 -20.04 -25.45 11.69
N LEU A 331 -18.88 -25.60 12.33
CA LEU A 331 -17.61 -25.95 11.70
C LEU A 331 -17.64 -27.36 11.07
N LYS A 332 -18.32 -28.33 11.69
CA LYS A 332 -18.54 -29.68 11.12
C LYS A 332 -19.26 -29.64 9.77
N LYS A 333 -20.06 -28.61 9.48
CA LYS A 333 -20.78 -28.48 8.20
C LYS A 333 -19.89 -28.05 7.03
N ILE A 334 -18.65 -27.63 7.30
CA ILE A 334 -17.67 -27.31 6.26
C ILE A 334 -17.31 -28.56 5.46
N TYR A 335 -17.32 -29.72 6.12
CA TYR A 335 -16.89 -30.98 5.53
C TYR A 335 -17.91 -31.50 4.52
N ASP A 336 -17.47 -31.60 3.27
CA ASP A 336 -18.24 -32.17 2.18
C ASP A 336 -17.90 -33.66 1.98
N PRO A 337 -18.88 -34.58 2.16
CA PRO A 337 -18.68 -36.01 1.97
C PRO A 337 -18.18 -36.39 0.56
N ASP A 338 -18.58 -35.64 -0.47
CA ASP A 338 -18.22 -35.93 -1.86
C ASP A 338 -16.74 -35.57 -2.11
N THR A 339 -16.29 -34.46 -1.55
CA THR A 339 -14.88 -33.99 -1.62
C THR A 339 -13.94 -34.89 -0.80
N ARG A 340 -14.43 -35.48 0.30
CA ARG A 340 -13.65 -36.42 1.14
C ARG A 340 -13.13 -37.63 0.37
N ALA A 341 -13.89 -38.14 -0.60
CA ALA A 341 -13.52 -39.34 -1.37
C ALA A 341 -12.37 -39.08 -2.37
N THR A 342 -12.25 -37.85 -2.86
CA THR A 342 -11.22 -37.44 -3.84
C THR A 342 -10.06 -36.66 -3.20
N GLY A 343 -10.18 -36.30 -1.93
CA GLY A 343 -9.25 -35.46 -1.20
C GLY A 343 -9.55 -33.97 -1.37
N TYR A 344 -9.17 -33.17 -0.38
CA TYR A 344 -9.46 -31.74 -0.32
C TYR A 344 -8.35 -30.94 -1.01
N PRO A 345 -8.65 -30.20 -2.09
CA PRO A 345 -7.67 -29.32 -2.69
C PRO A 345 -7.39 -28.14 -1.77
N ILE A 346 -6.11 -27.88 -1.51
CA ILE A 346 -5.65 -26.73 -0.74
C ILE A 346 -4.62 -25.96 -1.55
N LYS A 347 -4.80 -24.64 -1.60
CA LYS A 347 -3.78 -23.70 -2.04
C LYS A 347 -3.35 -22.85 -0.86
N PHE A 348 -2.06 -22.86 -0.58
CA PHE A 348 -1.48 -22.11 0.52
C PHE A 348 -0.34 -21.23 0.04
N SER A 349 -0.24 -20.02 0.59
CA SER A 349 0.91 -19.15 0.44
C SER A 349 1.17 -18.39 1.74
N ALA A 350 2.45 -18.29 2.09
CA ALA A 350 2.91 -17.52 3.24
C ALA A 350 4.13 -16.68 2.87
N THR A 351 4.14 -15.42 3.32
CA THR A 351 5.30 -14.53 3.24
C THR A 351 5.46 -13.79 4.57
N ILE A 352 6.63 -13.90 5.21
CA ILE A 352 6.98 -13.20 6.45
C ILE A 352 8.22 -12.32 6.20
N LYS A 353 8.15 -11.01 6.45
CA LYS A 353 9.20 -10.01 6.10
C LYS A 353 9.40 -8.87 7.12
#